data_AF-A0A8T5RYQ0-F1
#
_entry.id   AF-A0A8T5RYQ0-F1
#
_cell.length_a   1.000
_cell.length_b   1.000
_cell.length_c   1.000
_cell.angle_alpha   90.00
_cell.angle_beta   90.00
_cell.angle_gamma   90.00
#
_symmetry.space_group_name_H-M   'P 1'
#
loop_
_entity.id
_entity.type
_entity.pdbx_description
1 polymer ?
#
loop_
_entity_poly.entity_id
_entity_poly.type
_entity_poly.pdbx_seq_one_letter_code
_entity_poly.pdbx_strand_id
1 'polypeptide(L)'
;MKFCGITSVDRTQLFASNKRLLFLLELTNNLDYIATSILGGDLDKMLLKSENNETDKCQFFEKNNIIYLLYGRFPDIKGKWVLEQMAKYFSDLVSGKDVNNLSKIDKYDIEKKFKGHLLFIFKEYMQLQDVLSDQEIPYVDDWIRLDYVGLSSMSIGVISILLDDEEKLNVKVPGEFEDPADEIEMKESLLTAKIEAIAANTLGNTGAYPRWIAVKLEFQKYRFLTFKKYKNDYFLSCLSEGNLKKIDNVEAQLEPILYHGIDTPFSGNLRPFNKLKSTIKELVNQIPGRKYT
;
A
#
# COMPACT_ATOMS: atom_id res chain seq x y z
N MET A 1 -1.52 -8.52 17.91
CA MET A 1 -1.30 -7.09 17.63
C MET A 1 0.07 -6.69 18.17
N LYS A 2 0.92 -6.04 17.36
CA LYS A 2 2.32 -5.72 17.70
C LYS A 2 2.55 -4.23 17.96
N PHE A 3 1.78 -3.34 17.30
CA PHE A 3 1.92 -1.89 17.43
C PHE A 3 0.61 -1.16 17.16
N CYS A 4 0.44 -0.02 17.84
CA CYS A 4 -0.58 0.99 17.59
C CYS A 4 0.11 2.35 17.50
N GLY A 5 -0.20 3.10 16.47
CA GLY A 5 0.39 4.40 16.22
C GLY A 5 -0.65 5.44 15.83
N ILE A 6 -0.31 6.70 16.08
CA ILE A 6 -1.09 7.86 15.64
C ILE A 6 -0.10 8.92 15.14
N THR A 7 -0.31 9.40 13.93
CA THR A 7 0.48 10.47 13.30
C THR A 7 -0.48 11.45 12.62
N SER A 8 -0.10 12.72 12.50
CA SER A 8 -0.83 13.64 11.61
C SER A 8 -0.39 13.43 10.16
N VAL A 9 -1.23 13.87 9.20
CA VAL A 9 -0.85 13.93 7.78
C VAL A 9 0.42 14.79 7.59
N ASP A 10 0.60 15.83 8.41
CA ASP A 10 1.80 16.68 8.46
C ASP A 10 3.00 16.06 9.20
N ARG A 11 2.97 14.74 9.41
CA ARG A 11 4.09 13.94 9.99
C ARG A 11 4.39 14.25 11.45
N THR A 12 3.44 14.84 12.19
CA THR A 12 3.59 15.00 13.63
C THR A 12 3.31 13.68 14.33
N GLN A 13 4.29 13.14 15.03
CA GLN A 13 4.11 11.94 15.86
C GLN A 13 3.24 12.27 17.08
N LEU A 14 2.06 11.64 17.15
CA LEU A 14 1.07 11.91 18.20
C LEU A 14 1.02 10.79 19.25
N PHE A 15 1.22 9.54 18.83
CA PHE A 15 1.25 8.41 19.75
C PHE A 15 1.99 7.19 19.16
N ALA A 16 2.69 6.44 20.01
CA ALA A 16 3.29 5.16 19.67
C ALA A 16 3.23 4.20 20.86
N SER A 17 2.63 3.02 20.69
CA SER A 17 2.55 2.02 21.76
C SER A 17 3.91 1.36 22.05
N ASN A 18 4.81 1.33 21.07
CA ASN A 18 6.14 0.76 21.19
C ASN A 18 7.17 1.64 20.48
N LYS A 19 8.11 2.20 21.23
CA LYS A 19 9.16 3.10 20.70
C LYS A 19 10.08 2.42 19.69
N ARG A 20 10.27 1.10 19.77
CA ARG A 20 11.12 0.35 18.82
C ARG A 20 10.52 0.28 17.41
N LEU A 21 9.22 0.56 17.28
CA LEU A 21 8.47 0.50 16.02
C LEU A 21 8.03 1.90 15.57
N LEU A 22 8.67 2.97 16.06
CA LEU A 22 8.35 4.35 15.68
C LEU A 22 8.47 4.60 14.18
N PHE A 23 9.38 3.90 13.51
CA PHE A 23 9.54 3.96 12.05
C PHE A 23 8.24 3.65 11.30
N LEU A 24 7.29 2.92 11.90
CA LEU A 24 6.00 2.65 11.27
C LEU A 24 5.17 3.92 11.11
N LEU A 25 5.33 4.93 11.97
CA LEU A 25 4.65 6.23 11.80
C LEU A 25 5.17 6.93 10.54
N GLU A 26 6.49 6.98 10.37
CA GLU A 26 7.13 7.60 9.20
C GLU A 26 6.81 6.85 7.91
N LEU A 27 6.87 5.51 7.96
CA LEU A 27 6.44 4.66 6.86
C LEU A 27 4.98 4.92 6.49
N THR A 28 4.10 5.09 7.47
CA THR A 28 2.68 5.39 7.23
C THR A 28 2.51 6.69 6.47
N ASN A 29 3.17 7.77 6.88
CA ASN A 29 3.09 9.05 6.16
C ASN A 29 3.67 8.96 4.73
N ASN A 30 4.74 8.19 4.53
CA ASN A 30 5.32 7.99 3.20
C ASN A 30 4.39 7.15 2.30
N LEU A 31 3.81 6.08 2.84
CA LEU A 31 2.85 5.23 2.14
C LEU A 31 1.60 6.02 1.77
N ASP A 32 1.05 6.78 2.71
CA ASP A 32 -0.13 7.60 2.50
C ASP A 32 0.12 8.62 1.39
N TYR A 33 1.19 9.41 1.50
CA TYR A 33 1.56 10.39 0.47
C TYR A 33 1.75 9.76 -0.92
N ILE A 34 2.50 8.65 -1.02
CA ILE A 34 2.84 8.08 -2.33
C ILE A 34 1.64 7.31 -2.90
N ALA A 35 1.02 6.41 -2.14
CA ALA A 35 -0.03 5.53 -2.63
C ALA A 35 -1.29 6.30 -3.01
N THR A 36 -1.74 7.26 -2.18
CA THR A 36 -2.91 8.10 -2.51
C THR A 36 -2.62 9.02 -3.71
N SER A 37 -1.37 9.48 -3.88
CA SER A 37 -0.99 10.29 -5.06
C SER A 37 -1.03 9.53 -6.38
N ILE A 38 -0.94 8.20 -6.37
CA ILE A 38 -0.97 7.36 -7.58
C ILE A 38 -2.36 6.77 -7.78
N LEU A 39 -2.85 6.09 -6.74
CA LEU A 39 -4.07 5.30 -6.81
C LEU A 39 -5.33 6.13 -6.57
N GLY A 40 -5.23 7.29 -5.94
CA GLY A 40 -6.39 8.06 -5.45
C GLY A 40 -7.14 7.36 -4.32
N GLY A 41 -7.93 8.10 -3.54
CA GLY A 41 -8.67 7.58 -2.38
C GLY A 41 -7.84 7.56 -1.08
N ASP A 42 -8.29 6.78 -0.10
CA ASP A 42 -7.74 6.76 1.27
C ASP A 42 -6.96 5.47 1.56
N LEU A 43 -5.77 5.57 2.16
CA LEU A 43 -4.98 4.40 2.55
C LEU A 43 -5.75 3.53 3.56
N ASP A 44 -6.03 2.26 3.23
CA ASP A 44 -6.82 1.35 4.11
C ASP A 44 -5.91 0.29 4.74
N LYS A 45 -5.12 -0.44 3.94
CA LYS A 45 -4.39 -1.62 4.43
C LYS A 45 -3.11 -1.89 3.65
N MET A 46 -2.18 -2.61 4.28
CA MET A 46 -0.99 -3.17 3.63
C MET A 46 -0.69 -4.55 4.22
N LEU A 47 -0.30 -5.50 3.38
CA LEU A 47 0.24 -6.78 3.81
C LEU A 47 1.75 -6.79 3.61
N LEU A 48 2.47 -7.11 4.68
CA LEU A 48 3.91 -7.32 4.68
C LEU A 48 4.21 -8.81 4.70
N LYS A 49 5.21 -9.22 3.94
CA LYS A 49 5.68 -10.60 3.88
C LYS A 49 7.19 -10.62 4.13
N SER A 50 7.60 -11.37 5.14
CA SER A 50 9.02 -11.55 5.47
C SER A 50 9.67 -12.58 4.54
N GLU A 51 10.99 -12.70 4.59
CA GLU A 51 11.75 -13.72 3.86
C GLU A 51 11.34 -15.15 4.26
N ASN A 52 10.95 -15.36 5.52
CA ASN A 52 10.48 -16.64 6.03
C ASN A 52 9.00 -16.93 5.70
N ASN A 53 8.41 -16.16 4.78
CA ASN A 53 6.99 -16.20 4.42
C ASN A 53 6.02 -15.87 5.57
N GLU A 54 6.49 -15.28 6.67
CA GLU A 54 5.60 -14.79 7.69
C GLU A 54 4.88 -13.53 7.22
N THR A 55 3.59 -13.44 7.52
CA THR A 55 2.79 -12.26 7.18
C THR A 55 2.43 -11.46 8.42
N ASP A 56 2.54 -10.14 8.30
CA ASP A 56 1.93 -9.17 9.20
C ASP A 56 1.17 -8.17 8.35
N LYS A 57 0.13 -7.57 8.89
CA LYS A 57 -0.62 -6.53 8.19
C LYS A 57 -0.54 -5.21 8.93
N CYS A 58 -0.59 -4.14 8.15
CA CYS A 58 -0.92 -2.80 8.62
C CYS A 58 -2.37 -2.49 8.23
N GLN A 59 -3.13 -1.90 9.14
CA GLN A 59 -4.40 -1.26 8.82
C GLN A 59 -4.33 0.21 9.23
N PHE A 60 -4.95 1.05 8.42
CA PHE A 60 -4.93 2.50 8.54
C PHE A 60 -6.37 3.01 8.60
N PHE A 61 -6.54 4.14 9.29
CA PHE A 61 -7.79 4.87 9.31
C PHE A 61 -7.45 6.34 9.43
N GLU A 62 -7.94 7.17 8.53
CA GLU A 62 -7.77 8.62 8.60
C GLU A 62 -9.05 9.27 9.11
N LYS A 63 -8.89 10.21 10.05
CA LYS A 63 -9.97 11.10 10.46
C LYS A 63 -9.41 12.46 10.84
N ASN A 64 -9.93 13.53 10.25
CA ASN A 64 -9.55 14.91 10.54
C ASN A 64 -8.03 15.15 10.45
N ASN A 65 -7.39 14.72 9.35
CA ASN A 65 -5.93 14.82 9.12
C ASN A 65 -5.06 14.08 10.15
N ILE A 66 -5.64 13.10 10.86
CA ILE A 66 -4.93 12.20 11.77
C ILE A 66 -5.06 10.79 11.25
N ILE A 67 -3.92 10.13 11.07
CA ILE A 67 -3.82 8.74 10.62
C ILE A 67 -3.56 7.86 11.84
N TYR A 68 -4.50 6.94 12.06
CA TYR A 68 -4.43 5.89 13.06
C TYR A 68 -3.94 4.61 12.40
N LEU A 69 -3.01 3.90 13.06
CA LEU A 69 -2.46 2.68 12.48
C LEU A 69 -2.34 1.53 13.48
N LEU A 70 -2.57 0.32 12.96
CA LEU A 70 -2.38 -0.95 13.65
C LEU A 70 -1.45 -1.82 12.85
N TYR A 71 -0.51 -2.49 13.53
CA TYR A 71 0.41 -3.42 12.91
C TYR A 71 0.48 -4.76 13.67
N GLY A 72 0.50 -5.87 12.92
CA GLY A 72 0.65 -7.24 13.40
C GLY A 72 -0.36 -8.21 12.78
N ARG A 73 -0.71 -9.29 13.50
CA ARG A 73 -1.74 -10.27 13.11
C ARG A 73 -3.02 -10.08 13.92
N PHE A 74 -4.14 -9.95 13.22
CA PHE A 74 -5.49 -9.77 13.78
C PHE A 74 -6.55 -9.97 12.67
N PRO A 75 -7.83 -10.21 12.99
CA PRO A 75 -8.94 -10.18 12.04
C PRO A 75 -9.16 -8.79 11.42
N ASP A 76 -9.67 -8.71 10.20
CA ASP A 76 -9.86 -7.43 9.51
C ASP A 76 -10.90 -6.53 10.16
N ILE A 77 -12.05 -7.10 10.53
CA ILE A 77 -13.16 -6.36 11.16
C ILE A 77 -12.74 -5.84 12.54
N LYS A 78 -12.02 -6.65 13.31
CA LYS A 78 -11.56 -6.23 14.64
C LYS A 78 -10.53 -5.12 14.58
N GLY A 79 -9.64 -5.14 13.59
CA GLY A 79 -8.68 -4.06 13.39
C GLY A 79 -9.36 -2.72 13.08
N LYS A 80 -10.37 -2.72 12.19
CA LYS A 80 -11.19 -1.53 11.90
C LYS A 80 -11.90 -1.02 13.15
N TRP A 81 -12.51 -1.91 13.92
CA TRP A 81 -13.16 -1.54 15.19
C TRP A 81 -12.18 -0.87 16.16
N VAL A 82 -10.97 -1.43 16.34
CA VAL A 82 -9.94 -0.83 17.21
C VAL A 82 -9.53 0.55 16.70
N LEU A 83 -9.30 0.72 15.39
CA LEU A 83 -8.97 2.00 14.78
C LEU A 83 -10.07 3.05 14.98
N GLU A 84 -11.34 2.67 14.85
CA GLU A 84 -12.49 3.55 15.10
C GLU A 84 -12.57 3.97 16.58
N GLN A 85 -12.33 3.05 17.51
CA GLN A 85 -12.28 3.39 18.94
C GLN A 85 -11.08 4.30 19.25
N MET A 86 -9.90 4.02 18.68
CA MET A 86 -8.72 4.88 18.82
C MET A 86 -9.04 6.29 18.33
N ALA A 87 -9.69 6.40 17.16
CA ALA A 87 -10.07 7.69 16.59
C ALA A 87 -11.07 8.45 17.46
N LYS A 88 -12.08 7.76 18.00
CA LYS A 88 -13.06 8.35 18.93
C LYS A 88 -12.36 8.93 20.16
N TYR A 89 -11.67 8.10 20.93
CA TYR A 89 -11.05 8.54 22.19
C TYR A 89 -9.94 9.57 21.97
N PHE A 90 -9.15 9.44 20.91
CA PHE A 90 -8.09 10.40 20.64
C PHE A 90 -8.63 11.75 20.18
N SER A 91 -9.67 11.77 19.32
CA SER A 91 -10.31 13.02 18.88
C SER A 91 -10.82 13.85 20.06
N ASP A 92 -11.39 13.18 21.07
CA ASP A 92 -11.87 13.85 22.29
C ASP A 92 -10.71 14.49 23.08
N LEU A 93 -9.54 13.84 23.12
CA LEU A 93 -8.35 14.36 23.83
C LEU A 93 -7.69 15.57 23.14
N VAL A 94 -7.83 15.66 21.82
CA VAL A 94 -7.21 16.73 21.02
C VAL A 94 -8.20 17.77 20.48
N SER A 95 -9.47 17.67 20.89
CA SER A 95 -10.51 18.60 20.47
C SER A 95 -10.13 20.06 20.76
N GLY A 96 -10.22 20.90 19.73
CA GLY A 96 -9.85 22.32 19.79
C GLY A 96 -8.35 22.60 19.90
N LYS A 97 -7.48 21.58 19.79
CA LYS A 97 -6.02 21.75 19.80
C LYS A 97 -5.44 21.67 18.39
N ASP A 98 -4.38 22.45 18.15
CA ASP A 98 -3.52 22.26 16.99
C ASP A 98 -2.57 21.09 17.27
N VAL A 99 -2.87 19.93 16.68
CA VAL A 99 -2.12 18.70 16.88
C VAL A 99 -0.68 18.78 16.37
N ASN A 100 -0.40 19.66 15.41
CA ASN A 100 0.94 19.84 14.85
C ASN A 100 1.82 20.72 15.75
N ASN A 101 1.21 21.58 16.56
CA ASN A 101 1.91 22.55 17.41
C ASN A 101 1.69 22.31 18.92
N LEU A 102 1.47 21.06 19.33
CA LEU A 102 1.32 20.70 20.75
C LEU A 102 2.61 20.96 21.55
N SER A 103 2.46 21.55 22.74
CA SER A 103 3.57 21.72 23.68
C SER A 103 4.07 20.36 24.20
N LYS A 104 5.27 20.31 24.79
CA LYS A 104 5.81 19.08 25.39
C LYS A 104 4.90 18.53 26.50
N ILE A 105 4.28 19.42 27.28
CA ILE A 105 3.38 19.06 28.37
C ILE A 105 2.07 18.50 27.79
N ASP A 106 1.50 19.14 26.78
CA ASP A 106 0.31 18.64 26.08
C ASP A 106 0.53 17.23 25.51
N LYS A 107 1.66 17.01 24.82
CA LYS A 107 2.01 15.71 24.25
C LYS A 107 2.10 14.63 25.33
N TYR A 108 2.76 14.93 26.45
CA TYR A 108 2.87 14.01 27.58
C TYR A 108 1.50 13.65 28.18
N ASP A 109 0.65 14.65 28.40
CA ASP A 109 -0.67 14.47 28.99
C ASP A 109 -1.60 13.67 28.07
N ILE A 110 -1.60 13.97 26.76
CA ILE A 110 -2.36 13.25 25.74
C ILE A 110 -1.87 11.80 25.68
N GLU A 111 -0.56 11.55 25.60
CA GLU A 111 0.01 10.21 25.55
C GLU A 111 -0.38 9.38 26.78
N LYS A 112 -0.27 9.96 27.98
CA LYS A 112 -0.61 9.28 29.24
C LYS A 112 -2.10 8.93 29.32
N LYS A 113 -2.99 9.88 28.98
CA LYS A 113 -4.44 9.64 28.97
C LYS A 113 -4.82 8.60 27.93
N PHE A 114 -4.27 8.70 26.73
CA PHE A 114 -4.56 7.78 25.64
C PHE A 114 -4.09 6.35 25.94
N LYS A 115 -2.96 6.15 26.64
CA LYS A 115 -2.56 4.80 27.12
C LYS A 115 -3.64 4.15 27.98
N GLY A 116 -4.31 4.92 28.84
CA GLY A 116 -5.44 4.42 29.64
C GLY A 116 -6.60 3.95 28.76
N HIS A 117 -6.99 4.75 27.77
CA HIS A 117 -8.02 4.37 26.80
C HIS A 117 -7.63 3.16 25.95
N LEU A 118 -6.36 3.06 25.53
CA LEU A 118 -5.88 1.94 24.73
C LEU A 118 -5.97 0.61 25.49
N LEU A 119 -5.65 0.61 26.79
CA LEU A 119 -5.84 -0.58 27.64
C LEU A 119 -7.31 -0.99 27.74
N PHE A 120 -8.22 -0.02 27.80
CA PHE A 120 -9.66 -0.28 27.79
C PHE A 120 -10.11 -0.88 26.45
N ILE A 121 -9.71 -0.29 25.32
CA ILE A 121 -10.00 -0.80 23.96
C ILE A 121 -9.52 -2.25 23.81
N PHE A 122 -8.33 -2.58 24.32
CA PHE A 122 -7.82 -3.96 24.23
C PHE A 122 -8.58 -4.94 25.11
N LYS A 123 -9.08 -4.52 26.28
CA LYS A 123 -9.93 -5.38 27.10
C LYS A 123 -11.23 -5.71 26.38
N GLU A 124 -11.87 -4.73 25.76
CA GLU A 124 -13.06 -4.94 24.94
C GLU A 124 -12.76 -5.80 23.71
N TYR A 125 -11.65 -5.54 22.99
CA TYR A 125 -11.20 -6.36 21.86
C TYR A 125 -11.11 -7.85 22.20
N MET A 126 -10.59 -8.19 23.38
CA MET A 126 -10.47 -9.58 23.84
C MET A 126 -11.84 -10.22 24.11
N GLN A 127 -12.86 -9.44 24.46
CA GLN A 127 -14.22 -9.92 24.68
C GLN A 127 -15.01 -10.09 23.37
N LEU A 128 -14.60 -9.41 22.29
CA LEU A 128 -15.22 -9.53 20.96
C LEU A 128 -14.91 -10.85 20.23
N GLN A 129 -14.38 -11.89 20.91
CA GLN A 129 -14.05 -13.17 20.28
C GLN A 129 -15.27 -13.98 19.80
N ASP A 130 -16.46 -13.77 20.35
CA ASP A 130 -17.63 -14.61 20.04
C ASP A 130 -18.54 -14.10 18.90
N VAL A 131 -18.32 -12.89 18.35
CA VAL A 131 -19.27 -12.24 17.42
C VAL A 131 -18.66 -11.89 16.05
N LEU A 132 -17.34 -11.79 15.94
CA LEU A 132 -16.68 -11.30 14.73
C LEU A 132 -15.78 -12.39 14.12
N SER A 133 -16.25 -13.00 13.03
CA SER A 133 -15.49 -14.01 12.27
C SER A 133 -14.46 -13.37 11.33
N ASP A 134 -13.48 -14.16 10.92
CA ASP A 134 -12.53 -13.83 9.84
C ASP A 134 -13.16 -13.91 8.44
N GLN A 135 -14.51 -13.97 8.32
CA GLN A 135 -15.13 -13.90 7.00
C GLN A 135 -14.83 -12.55 6.39
N GLU A 136 -13.96 -12.55 5.39
CA GLU A 136 -13.73 -11.41 4.53
C GLU A 136 -15.05 -11.00 3.89
N ILE A 137 -15.42 -9.73 4.07
CA ILE A 137 -16.52 -9.15 3.33
C ILE A 137 -16.18 -9.29 1.84
N PRO A 138 -17.03 -9.96 1.03
CA PRO A 138 -16.73 -10.20 -0.37
C PRO A 138 -16.62 -8.86 -1.11
N TYR A 139 -15.72 -8.82 -2.09
CA TYR A 139 -15.67 -7.73 -3.05
C TYR A 139 -16.96 -7.71 -3.87
N VAL A 140 -17.45 -6.52 -4.23
CA VAL A 140 -18.60 -6.37 -5.13
C VAL A 140 -18.25 -6.93 -6.51
N ASP A 141 -17.02 -6.67 -6.94
CA ASP A 141 -16.51 -7.08 -8.22
C ASP A 141 -15.89 -8.49 -8.16
N ASP A 142 -16.14 -9.31 -9.18
CA ASP A 142 -15.47 -10.59 -9.38
C ASP A 142 -14.40 -10.51 -10.48
N TRP A 143 -13.77 -9.34 -10.61
CA TRP A 143 -12.72 -9.08 -11.57
C TRP A 143 -11.61 -8.24 -10.96
N ILE A 144 -10.41 -8.29 -11.54
CA ILE A 144 -9.34 -7.31 -11.29
C ILE A 144 -8.90 -6.70 -12.63
N ARG A 145 -8.84 -5.37 -12.70
CA ARG A 145 -8.35 -4.62 -13.86
C ARG A 145 -6.90 -4.23 -13.63
N LEU A 146 -6.08 -4.37 -14.66
CA LEU A 146 -4.67 -4.00 -14.62
C LEU A 146 -4.46 -2.63 -15.29
N ASP A 147 -3.95 -1.66 -14.52
CA ASP A 147 -3.72 -0.28 -14.97
C ASP A 147 -2.23 0.03 -15.16
N TYR A 148 -1.34 -0.78 -14.59
CA TYR A 148 0.12 -0.66 -14.76
C TYR A 148 0.82 -1.99 -14.49
N VAL A 149 1.89 -2.26 -15.24
CA VAL A 149 2.83 -3.36 -15.00
C VAL A 149 4.25 -2.85 -14.96
N GLY A 150 4.95 -3.11 -13.87
CA GLY A 150 6.36 -2.80 -13.69
C GLY A 150 7.16 -4.05 -13.36
N LEU A 151 8.36 -4.17 -13.88
CA LEU A 151 9.36 -5.14 -13.45
C LEU A 151 10.61 -4.36 -13.05
N SER A 152 11.14 -4.62 -11.86
CA SER A 152 12.38 -4.04 -11.40
C SER A 152 13.36 -5.12 -10.96
N SER A 153 14.65 -4.78 -10.94
CA SER A 153 15.71 -5.58 -10.34
C SER A 153 16.66 -4.65 -9.58
N MET A 154 16.97 -4.97 -8.33
CA MET A 154 17.88 -4.16 -7.50
C MET A 154 17.52 -2.66 -7.45
N SER A 155 16.23 -2.33 -7.36
CA SER A 155 15.68 -0.95 -7.42
C SER A 155 15.82 -0.23 -8.76
N ILE A 156 16.13 -0.94 -9.84
CA ILE A 156 16.17 -0.43 -11.21
C ILE A 156 14.95 -0.96 -11.96
N GLY A 157 14.07 -0.08 -12.44
CA GLY A 157 12.99 -0.46 -13.33
C GLY A 157 13.51 -0.94 -14.68
N VAL A 158 13.20 -2.18 -15.04
CA VAL A 158 13.57 -2.79 -16.33
C VAL A 158 12.40 -2.89 -17.29
N ILE A 159 11.16 -2.94 -16.77
CA ILE A 159 9.92 -2.82 -17.53
C ILE A 159 9.02 -1.84 -16.78
N SER A 160 8.40 -0.93 -17.53
CA SER A 160 7.33 -0.07 -17.05
C SER A 160 6.32 0.04 -18.20
N ILE A 161 5.07 -0.30 -17.94
CA ILE A 161 3.97 -0.30 -18.92
C ILE A 161 2.76 0.35 -18.26
N LEU A 162 2.42 1.56 -18.71
CA LEU A 162 1.16 2.19 -18.36
C LEU A 162 0.04 1.63 -19.24
N LEU A 163 -1.04 1.18 -18.58
CA LEU A 163 -2.22 0.57 -19.20
C LEU A 163 -3.49 1.33 -18.77
N ASP A 164 -3.36 2.61 -18.44
CA ASP A 164 -4.45 3.44 -17.95
C ASP A 164 -4.94 4.40 -19.03
N ASP A 165 -5.68 3.85 -20.00
CA ASP A 165 -6.18 4.62 -21.15
C ASP A 165 -7.33 5.57 -20.75
N GLU A 166 -7.93 5.37 -19.57
CA GLU A 166 -9.07 6.13 -19.05
C GLU A 166 -8.68 7.14 -17.95
N GLU A 167 -7.38 7.39 -17.75
CA GLU A 167 -6.83 8.33 -16.75
C GLU A 167 -7.39 8.11 -15.33
N LYS A 168 -7.54 6.84 -14.96
CA LYS A 168 -8.06 6.44 -13.65
C LYS A 168 -7.04 6.66 -12.55
N LEU A 169 -5.75 6.53 -12.84
CA LEU A 169 -4.64 6.82 -11.94
C LEU A 169 -4.36 8.32 -11.90
N ASN A 170 -3.98 8.84 -10.73
CA ASN A 170 -3.74 10.27 -10.52
C ASN A 170 -2.27 10.66 -10.80
N VAL A 171 -1.70 10.18 -11.91
CA VAL A 171 -0.27 10.38 -12.21
C VAL A 171 -0.04 11.72 -12.90
N LYS A 172 0.29 12.74 -12.11
CA LYS A 172 0.66 14.06 -12.59
C LYS A 172 2.17 14.14 -12.85
N VAL A 173 2.54 14.45 -14.09
CA VAL A 173 3.92 14.69 -14.51
C VAL A 173 4.21 16.19 -14.62
N PRO A 174 5.42 16.66 -14.25
CA PRO A 174 5.79 18.05 -14.43
C PRO A 174 6.13 18.35 -15.89
N GLY A 175 5.77 19.55 -16.35
CA GLY A 175 6.08 20.04 -17.70
C GLY A 175 4.91 19.99 -18.67
N GLU A 176 5.12 20.56 -19.85
CA GLU A 176 4.22 20.47 -21.00
C GLU A 176 4.91 19.58 -22.05
N PHE A 177 4.17 18.64 -22.62
CA PHE A 177 4.70 17.67 -23.58
C PHE A 177 4.04 17.91 -24.94
N GLU A 178 4.85 18.03 -25.99
CA GLU A 178 4.36 18.16 -27.36
C GLU A 178 3.94 16.79 -27.93
N ASP A 179 4.65 15.72 -27.56
CA ASP A 179 4.35 14.34 -27.95
C ASP A 179 3.70 13.58 -26.77
N PRO A 180 2.48 13.03 -26.95
CA PRO A 180 1.85 12.16 -25.95
C PRO A 180 2.69 10.93 -25.55
N ALA A 181 3.56 10.44 -26.44
CA ALA A 181 4.44 9.32 -26.13
C ALA A 181 5.48 9.67 -25.04
N ASP A 182 6.03 10.89 -25.09
CA ASP A 182 6.97 11.40 -24.10
C ASP A 182 6.29 11.57 -22.73
N GLU A 183 5.03 12.02 -22.72
CA GLU A 183 4.24 12.13 -21.49
C GLU A 183 4.03 10.75 -20.85
N ILE A 184 3.70 9.73 -21.66
CA ILE A 184 3.52 8.35 -21.18
C ILE A 184 4.83 7.80 -20.60
N GLU A 185 5.96 8.00 -21.28
CA GLU A 185 7.28 7.56 -20.78
C GLU A 185 7.64 8.24 -19.46
N MET A 186 7.32 9.52 -19.31
CA MET A 186 7.51 10.26 -18.06
C MET A 186 6.60 9.73 -16.94
N LYS A 187 5.32 9.44 -17.24
CA LYS A 187 4.38 8.82 -16.28
C LYS A 187 4.89 7.45 -15.83
N GLU A 188 5.31 6.61 -16.78
CA GLU A 188 5.91 5.29 -16.54
C GLU A 188 7.15 5.36 -15.63
N SER A 189 8.02 6.34 -15.88
CA SER A 189 9.23 6.58 -15.09
C SER A 189 8.91 7.07 -13.66
N LEU A 190 7.97 8.01 -13.53
CA LEU A 190 7.53 8.53 -12.24
C LEU A 190 6.85 7.44 -11.39
N LEU A 191 6.01 6.61 -12.01
CA LEU A 191 5.36 5.47 -11.37
C LEU A 191 6.38 4.49 -10.83
N THR A 192 7.34 4.08 -11.67
CA THR A 192 8.42 3.18 -11.28
C THR A 192 9.17 3.74 -10.06
N ALA A 193 9.61 4.99 -10.12
CA ALA A 193 10.36 5.61 -9.03
C ALA A 193 9.56 5.64 -7.72
N LYS A 194 8.27 5.98 -7.77
CA LYS A 194 7.38 6.01 -6.60
C LYS A 194 7.17 4.61 -6.00
N ILE A 195 6.94 3.60 -6.84
CA ILE A 195 6.73 2.21 -6.43
C ILE A 195 8.00 1.65 -5.77
N GLU A 196 9.17 1.88 -6.36
CA GLU A 196 10.45 1.46 -5.79
C GLU A 196 10.74 2.19 -4.47
N ALA A 197 10.42 3.48 -4.37
CA ALA A 197 10.54 4.22 -3.12
C ALA A 197 9.67 3.62 -2.00
N ILE A 198 8.44 3.18 -2.32
CA ILE A 198 7.58 2.46 -1.36
C ILE A 198 8.25 1.14 -0.94
N ALA A 199 8.70 0.33 -1.89
CA ALA A 199 9.29 -0.98 -1.62
C ALA A 199 10.56 -0.86 -0.76
N ALA A 200 11.48 0.04 -1.14
CA ALA A 200 12.72 0.29 -0.44
C ALA A 200 12.49 0.83 0.98
N ASN A 201 11.59 1.82 1.15
CA ASN A 201 11.24 2.34 2.48
C ASN A 201 10.60 1.27 3.35
N THR A 202 9.76 0.42 2.79
CA THR A 202 9.12 -0.68 3.53
C THR A 202 10.16 -1.71 3.98
N LEU A 203 11.01 -2.16 3.06
CA LEU A 203 12.06 -3.13 3.33
C LEU A 203 13.09 -2.61 4.34
N GLY A 204 13.58 -1.39 4.16
CA GLY A 204 14.58 -0.77 5.05
C GLY A 204 14.07 -0.58 6.47
N ASN A 205 12.77 -0.32 6.65
CA ASN A 205 12.18 -0.10 7.96
C ASN A 205 11.69 -1.39 8.64
N THR A 206 11.19 -2.37 7.89
CA THR A 206 10.52 -3.55 8.46
C THR A 206 11.32 -4.84 8.32
N GLY A 207 12.31 -4.90 7.43
CA GLY A 207 12.95 -6.14 7.00
C GLY A 207 12.02 -7.07 6.20
N ALA A 208 10.82 -6.61 5.84
CA ALA A 208 9.83 -7.32 5.05
C ALA A 208 9.48 -6.52 3.79
N TYR A 209 9.01 -7.19 2.75
CA TYR A 209 8.53 -6.51 1.54
C TYR A 209 7.00 -6.35 1.58
N PRO A 210 6.44 -5.29 0.99
CA PRO A 210 5.01 -5.19 0.82
C PRO A 210 4.55 -6.24 -0.20
N ARG A 211 3.60 -7.11 0.16
CA ARG A 211 2.93 -8.00 -0.82
C ARG A 211 1.85 -7.24 -1.57
N TRP A 212 1.11 -6.40 -0.86
CA TRP A 212 0.15 -5.47 -1.45
C TRP A 212 -0.14 -4.29 -0.52
N ILE A 213 -0.52 -3.17 -1.11
CA ILE A 213 -1.04 -1.97 -0.46
C ILE A 213 -2.39 -1.68 -1.09
N ALA A 214 -3.40 -1.43 -0.26
CA ALA A 214 -4.78 -1.18 -0.67
C ALA A 214 -5.19 0.24 -0.31
N VAL A 215 -5.73 0.93 -1.31
CA VAL A 215 -6.35 2.25 -1.16
C VAL A 215 -7.84 2.11 -1.47
N LYS A 216 -8.67 2.66 -0.59
CA LYS A 216 -10.12 2.59 -0.67
C LYS A 216 -10.63 3.80 -1.45
N LEU A 217 -11.37 3.54 -2.52
CA LEU A 217 -12.00 4.59 -3.31
C LEU A 217 -13.38 4.94 -2.75
N GLU A 218 -14.21 3.91 -2.56
CA GLU A 218 -15.60 4.03 -2.11
C GLU A 218 -15.97 2.79 -1.27
N PHE A 219 -17.25 2.62 -0.95
CA PHE A 219 -17.73 1.40 -0.32
C PHE A 219 -17.41 0.16 -1.18
N GLN A 220 -16.58 -0.73 -0.63
CA GLN A 220 -16.13 -1.99 -1.26
C GLN A 220 -15.39 -1.85 -2.61
N LYS A 221 -14.99 -0.64 -3.02
CA LYS A 221 -14.17 -0.40 -4.22
C LYS A 221 -12.74 -0.05 -3.82
N TYR A 222 -11.79 -0.76 -4.41
CA TYR A 222 -10.39 -0.69 -4.03
C TYR A 222 -9.46 -0.65 -5.23
N ARG A 223 -8.34 0.04 -5.04
CA ARG A 223 -7.15 -0.08 -5.87
C ARG A 223 -5.99 -0.62 -5.07
N PHE A 224 -5.09 -1.29 -5.77
CA PHE A 224 -3.97 -1.99 -5.18
C PHE A 224 -2.68 -1.67 -5.90
N LEU A 225 -1.63 -1.52 -5.10
CA LEU A 225 -0.26 -1.71 -5.54
C LEU A 225 0.20 -3.08 -5.01
N THR A 226 0.47 -4.02 -5.91
CA THR A 226 0.88 -5.38 -5.54
C THR A 226 2.32 -5.62 -5.92
N PHE A 227 3.04 -6.42 -5.14
CA PHE A 227 4.41 -6.81 -5.44
C PHE A 227 4.57 -8.32 -5.38
N LYS A 228 5.41 -8.85 -6.27
CA LYS A 228 5.83 -10.25 -6.26
C LYS A 228 7.33 -10.34 -6.47
N LYS A 229 8.02 -10.88 -5.47
CA LYS A 229 9.45 -11.19 -5.54
C LYS A 229 9.66 -12.47 -6.34
N TYR A 230 10.57 -12.40 -7.30
CA TYR A 230 11.07 -13.54 -8.07
C TYR A 230 12.51 -13.87 -7.67
N LYS A 231 13.08 -14.88 -8.34
CA LYS A 231 14.52 -15.18 -8.25
C LYS A 231 15.33 -14.02 -8.81
N ASN A 232 16.65 -14.03 -8.54
CA ASN A 232 17.60 -13.05 -9.06
C ASN A 232 17.23 -11.58 -8.76
N ASP A 233 16.57 -11.36 -7.62
CA ASP A 233 16.16 -10.04 -7.11
C ASP A 233 15.26 -9.23 -8.06
N TYR A 234 14.48 -9.92 -8.91
CA TYR A 234 13.42 -9.28 -9.68
C TYR A 234 12.15 -9.11 -8.85
N PHE A 235 11.45 -7.99 -9.07
CA PHE A 235 10.18 -7.68 -8.45
C PHE A 235 9.18 -7.25 -9.53
N LEU A 236 8.06 -7.98 -9.64
CA LEU A 236 6.91 -7.53 -10.40
C LEU A 236 6.08 -6.61 -9.51
N SER A 237 5.68 -5.47 -10.05
CA SER A 237 4.74 -4.55 -9.45
C SER A 237 3.56 -4.31 -10.39
N CYS A 238 2.35 -4.27 -9.83
CA CYS A 238 1.13 -3.97 -10.60
C CYS A 238 0.31 -2.91 -9.89
N LEU A 239 -0.26 -1.98 -10.66
CA LEU A 239 -1.38 -1.15 -10.19
C LEU A 239 -2.66 -1.74 -10.76
N SER A 240 -3.66 -1.92 -9.90
CA SER A 240 -4.89 -2.60 -10.26
C SER A 240 -6.10 -2.11 -9.49
N GLU A 241 -7.29 -2.38 -10.01
CA GLU A 241 -8.59 -2.05 -9.41
C GLU A 241 -9.47 -3.30 -9.36
N GLY A 242 -10.28 -3.46 -8.31
CA GLY A 242 -11.30 -4.51 -8.22
C GLY A 242 -11.06 -5.50 -7.08
N ASN A 243 -11.01 -6.79 -7.39
CA ASN A 243 -10.91 -7.87 -6.41
C ASN A 243 -9.50 -8.45 -6.35
N LEU A 244 -8.79 -8.13 -5.26
CA LEU A 244 -7.42 -8.58 -5.03
C LEU A 244 -7.26 -10.11 -5.09
N LYS A 245 -8.30 -10.90 -4.82
CA LYS A 245 -8.23 -12.38 -4.91
C LYS A 245 -7.91 -12.88 -6.31
N LYS A 246 -8.12 -12.05 -7.34
CA LYS A 246 -7.83 -12.37 -8.73
C LYS A 246 -6.40 -12.01 -9.15
N ILE A 247 -5.59 -11.40 -8.27
CA ILE A 247 -4.21 -11.00 -8.64
C ILE A 247 -3.35 -12.20 -9.04
N ASP A 248 -3.56 -13.36 -8.41
CA ASP A 248 -2.81 -14.57 -8.74
C ASP A 248 -3.11 -15.03 -10.18
N ASN A 249 -4.31 -14.74 -10.72
CA ASN A 249 -4.65 -15.01 -12.13
C ASN A 249 -3.87 -14.10 -13.09
N VAL A 250 -3.66 -12.84 -12.71
CA VAL A 250 -2.80 -11.90 -13.47
C VAL A 250 -1.36 -12.40 -13.47
N GLU A 251 -0.85 -12.74 -12.29
CA GLU A 251 0.53 -13.22 -12.12
C GLU A 251 0.77 -14.53 -12.89
N ALA A 252 -0.16 -15.48 -12.86
CA ALA A 252 -0.05 -16.75 -13.58
C ALA A 252 0.03 -16.58 -15.11
N GLN A 253 -0.55 -15.52 -15.67
CA GLN A 253 -0.47 -15.22 -17.11
C GLN A 253 0.81 -14.47 -17.48
N LEU A 254 1.30 -13.58 -16.61
CA LEU A 254 2.51 -12.81 -16.84
C LEU A 254 3.78 -13.66 -16.62
N GLU A 255 3.79 -14.55 -15.64
CA GLU A 255 4.96 -15.35 -15.24
C GLU A 255 5.67 -16.09 -16.37
N PRO A 256 4.96 -16.87 -17.21
CA PRO A 256 5.62 -17.60 -18.30
C PRO A 256 6.39 -16.68 -19.26
N ILE A 257 5.89 -15.47 -19.49
CA ILE A 257 6.53 -14.48 -20.35
C ILE A 257 7.74 -13.87 -19.63
N LEU A 258 7.58 -13.52 -18.35
CA LEU A 258 8.64 -12.90 -17.56
C LEU A 258 9.87 -13.81 -17.39
N TYR A 259 9.69 -15.13 -17.26
CA TYR A 259 10.80 -16.08 -17.08
C TYR A 259 11.87 -15.99 -18.18
N HIS A 260 11.49 -15.67 -19.41
CA HIS A 260 12.45 -15.42 -20.49
C HIS A 260 13.46 -14.28 -20.21
N GLY A 261 13.15 -13.35 -19.31
CA GLY A 261 14.01 -12.24 -18.92
C GLY A 261 14.61 -12.33 -17.51
N ILE A 262 14.01 -13.13 -16.60
CA ILE A 262 14.37 -13.11 -15.17
C ILE A 262 15.15 -14.34 -14.69
N ASP A 263 15.43 -15.29 -15.58
CA ASP A 263 16.19 -16.52 -15.24
C ASP A 263 17.65 -16.26 -14.86
N THR A 264 18.21 -15.12 -15.26
CA THR A 264 19.57 -14.67 -14.89
C THR A 264 19.54 -13.33 -14.18
N PRO A 265 20.50 -13.06 -13.27
CA PRO A 265 20.69 -11.73 -12.67
C PRO A 265 20.75 -10.61 -13.71
N PHE A 266 20.16 -9.46 -13.37
CA PHE A 266 20.18 -8.30 -14.24
C PHE A 266 21.61 -7.81 -14.46
N SER A 267 22.02 -7.71 -15.72
CA SER A 267 23.39 -7.33 -16.13
C SER A 267 23.52 -5.88 -16.56
N GLY A 268 22.47 -5.07 -16.43
CA GLY A 268 22.40 -3.70 -16.95
C GLY A 268 21.95 -3.60 -18.42
N ASN A 269 21.69 -4.72 -19.10
CA ASN A 269 21.21 -4.73 -20.48
C ASN A 269 19.68 -4.76 -20.56
N LEU A 270 19.08 -3.67 -21.02
CA LEU A 270 17.61 -3.55 -21.19
C LEU A 270 17.06 -4.18 -22.47
N ARG A 271 17.90 -4.52 -23.46
CA ARG A 271 17.43 -5.04 -24.76
C ARG A 271 16.53 -6.29 -24.66
N PRO A 272 16.81 -7.28 -23.80
CA PRO A 272 15.92 -8.43 -23.64
C PRO A 272 14.52 -8.04 -23.14
N PHE A 273 14.45 -6.98 -22.32
CA PHE A 273 13.20 -6.50 -21.72
C PHE A 273 12.34 -5.69 -22.68
N ASN A 274 12.92 -5.04 -23.69
CA ASN A 274 12.14 -4.33 -24.71
C ASN A 274 11.20 -5.27 -25.47
N LYS A 275 11.67 -6.48 -25.82
CA LYS A 275 10.83 -7.48 -26.48
C LYS A 275 9.72 -7.97 -25.54
N LEU A 276 10.06 -8.21 -24.27
CA LEU A 276 9.09 -8.60 -23.25
C LEU A 276 8.02 -7.53 -23.02
N LYS A 277 8.40 -6.24 -23.03
CA LYS A 277 7.48 -5.11 -22.90
C LYS A 277 6.38 -5.19 -23.96
N SER A 278 6.74 -5.39 -25.23
CA SER A 278 5.78 -5.54 -26.32
C SER A 278 4.88 -6.78 -26.15
N THR A 279 5.45 -7.93 -25.81
CA THR A 279 4.69 -9.17 -25.60
C THR A 279 3.68 -9.06 -24.45
N ILE A 280 4.07 -8.41 -23.34
CA ILE A 280 3.16 -8.16 -22.22
C ILE A 280 2.02 -7.23 -22.65
N LYS A 281 2.32 -6.14 -23.38
CA LYS A 281 1.32 -5.19 -23.86
C LYS A 281 0.32 -5.86 -24.81
N GLU A 282 0.78 -6.71 -25.72
CA GLU A 282 -0.08 -7.49 -26.61
C GLU A 282 -0.99 -8.45 -25.84
N LEU A 283 -0.44 -9.20 -24.87
CA LEU A 283 -1.23 -10.09 -24.01
C LEU A 283 -2.34 -9.32 -23.30
N VAL A 284 -2.00 -8.22 -22.61
CA VAL A 284 -2.97 -7.47 -21.81
C VAL A 284 -4.05 -6.83 -22.69
N ASN A 285 -3.71 -6.38 -23.90
CA ASN A 285 -4.68 -5.81 -24.84
C ASN A 285 -5.65 -6.84 -25.43
N GLN A 286 -5.34 -8.13 -25.39
CA GLN A 286 -6.27 -9.20 -25.79
C GLN A 286 -7.34 -9.48 -24.73
N ILE A 287 -7.17 -8.96 -23.51
CA ILE A 287 -8.08 -9.20 -22.40
C ILE A 287 -9.18 -8.14 -22.41
N PRO A 288 -10.47 -8.52 -22.49
CA PRO A 288 -11.58 -7.56 -22.54
C PRO A 288 -11.57 -6.58 -21.36
N GLY A 289 -11.42 -5.29 -21.66
CA GLY A 289 -11.33 -4.22 -20.66
C GLY A 289 -10.19 -4.40 -19.66
N ARG A 290 -9.19 -5.24 -19.98
CA ARG A 290 -8.07 -5.62 -19.09
C ARG A 290 -8.53 -6.23 -17.76
N LYS A 291 -9.74 -6.82 -17.73
CA LYS A 291 -10.36 -7.42 -16.54
C LYS A 291 -10.12 -8.93 -16.51
N TYR A 292 -9.50 -9.39 -15.44
CA TYR A 292 -9.22 -10.80 -15.17
C TYR A 292 -10.23 -11.33 -14.15
N THR A 293 -10.84 -12.47 -14.47
CA THR A 293 -11.83 -13.17 -13.63
C THR A 293 -11.26 -14.46 -13.05
#